data_AF-A0A7Y3PB37-F1
#
_entry.id   AF-A0A7Y3PB37-F1
#
_cell.length_a   1.000
_cell.length_b   1.000
_cell.length_c   1.000
_cell.angle_alpha   90.00
_cell.angle_beta   90.00
_cell.angle_gamma   90.00
#
_symmetry.space_group_name_H-M   'P 1'
#
loop_
_entity.id
_entity.type
_entity.pdbx_description
1 polymer ?
#
loop_
_entity_poly.entity_id
_entity_poly.type
_entity_poly.pdbx_seq_one_letter_code
_entity_poly.pdbx_strand_id
1 'polypeptide(L)'
;MFSTAAERFRAWTSAEVDGGGVRRFRIAFASIWLSYDVCDFLFKGTASCLALGITTPHTLRLGALQLALIAVEAGLLYGRRARLCAFSAFVLRAAEAYWFFPLNDFYYFSVVALILSQCRLEPGAPESAWSRDTLLLQMAWIYFSTALLKTSRVWLSGGHLFVRHAYLLASRGWPYPAPYRALVSTLTGNAILASLGVLGEFTMAALLVLRGPRRATVALCVALHGFAALTLNVWFFGASVVAQVVLLSAPDAPNTP
;
A
#
# COMPACT_ATOMS: atom_id res chain seq x y z
N MET A 1 -1.37 -25.54 -31.85
CA MET A 1 -2.32 -24.42 -31.99
C MET A 1 -2.03 -23.43 -30.87
N PHE A 2 -1.81 -22.15 -31.16
CA PHE A 2 -1.54 -21.14 -30.12
C PHE A 2 -2.88 -20.62 -29.55
N SER A 3 -2.97 -20.51 -28.23
CA SER A 3 -4.15 -19.92 -27.56
C SER A 3 -4.30 -18.43 -27.89
N THR A 4 -5.53 -17.95 -28.02
CA THR A 4 -5.83 -16.51 -28.21
C THR A 4 -5.72 -15.73 -26.91
N ALA A 5 -5.58 -14.39 -26.98
CA ALA A 5 -5.57 -13.55 -25.78
C ALA A 5 -6.90 -13.63 -24.99
N ALA A 6 -8.03 -13.73 -25.70
CA ALA A 6 -9.35 -13.87 -25.08
C ALA A 6 -9.54 -15.21 -24.37
N GLU A 7 -8.96 -16.30 -24.89
CA GLU A 7 -8.93 -17.60 -24.19
C GLU A 7 -8.07 -17.54 -22.92
N ARG A 8 -6.86 -16.97 -23.01
CA ARG A 8 -6.00 -16.81 -21.82
C ARG A 8 -6.66 -15.96 -20.74
N PHE A 9 -7.32 -14.87 -21.14
CA PHE A 9 -8.05 -14.01 -20.22
C PHE A 9 -9.21 -14.77 -19.55
N ARG A 10 -10.02 -15.50 -20.31
CA ARG A 10 -11.11 -16.32 -19.76
C ARG A 10 -10.59 -17.40 -18.82
N ALA A 11 -9.53 -18.11 -19.20
CA ALA A 11 -8.90 -19.12 -18.35
C ALA A 11 -8.39 -18.51 -17.04
N TRP A 12 -7.80 -17.32 -17.09
CA TRP A 12 -7.32 -16.60 -15.91
C TRP A 12 -8.46 -16.13 -14.99
N THR A 13 -9.54 -15.60 -15.54
CA THR A 13 -10.68 -15.13 -14.72
C THR A 13 -11.51 -16.28 -14.14
N SER A 14 -11.52 -17.45 -14.79
CA SER A 14 -12.20 -18.66 -14.30
C SER A 14 -11.34 -19.53 -13.39
N ALA A 15 -10.02 -19.31 -13.32
CA ALA A 15 -9.15 -20.09 -12.47
C ALA A 15 -9.46 -19.83 -10.98
N GLU A 16 -9.52 -20.90 -10.20
CA GLU A 16 -9.74 -20.83 -8.76
C GLU A 16 -8.46 -21.20 -8.00
N VAL A 17 -8.21 -20.51 -6.88
CA VAL A 17 -7.07 -20.71 -5.97
C VAL A 17 -7.55 -20.74 -4.53
N ASP A 18 -6.68 -21.17 -3.61
CA ASP A 18 -6.97 -21.03 -2.18
C ASP A 18 -7.15 -19.55 -1.80
N GLY A 19 -8.37 -19.20 -1.37
CA GLY A 19 -8.71 -17.86 -0.89
C GLY A 19 -8.05 -17.47 0.43
N GLY A 20 -7.34 -18.40 1.11
CA GLY A 20 -6.68 -18.16 2.39
C GLY A 20 -5.71 -16.98 2.41
N GLY A 21 -4.97 -16.75 1.32
CA GLY A 21 -4.07 -15.59 1.17
C GLY A 21 -4.84 -14.26 1.13
N VAL A 22 -5.82 -14.15 0.23
CA VAL A 22 -6.63 -12.94 0.02
C VAL A 22 -7.45 -12.60 1.26
N ARG A 23 -8.05 -13.60 1.91
CA ARG A 23 -8.81 -13.43 3.16
C ARG A 23 -7.94 -12.91 4.31
N ARG A 24 -6.75 -13.47 4.50
CA ARG A 24 -5.79 -12.97 5.50
C ARG A 24 -5.33 -11.55 5.17
N PHE A 25 -5.08 -11.27 3.89
CA PHE A 25 -4.71 -9.93 3.44
C PHE A 25 -5.82 -8.92 3.73
N ARG A 26 -7.08 -9.23 3.41
CA ARG A 26 -8.23 -8.38 3.74
C ARG A 26 -8.28 -8.05 5.24
N ILE A 27 -8.09 -9.04 6.11
CA ILE A 27 -8.09 -8.83 7.57
C ILE A 27 -6.96 -7.88 7.97
N ALA A 28 -5.74 -8.12 7.48
CA ALA A 28 -4.59 -7.27 7.77
C ALA A 28 -4.80 -5.85 7.24
N PHE A 29 -5.26 -5.71 6.00
CA PHE A 29 -5.56 -4.42 5.36
C PHE A 29 -6.61 -3.64 6.15
N ALA A 30 -7.76 -4.25 6.45
CA ALA A 30 -8.81 -3.62 7.25
C ALA A 30 -8.31 -3.21 8.64
N SER A 31 -7.50 -4.05 9.29
CA SER A 31 -6.97 -3.74 10.64
C SER A 31 -6.00 -2.55 10.62
N ILE A 32 -5.11 -2.50 9.62
CA ILE A 32 -4.11 -1.42 9.47
C ILE A 32 -4.82 -0.10 9.21
N TRP A 33 -5.77 -0.08 8.26
CA TRP A 33 -6.46 1.15 7.86
C TRP A 33 -7.50 1.61 8.88
N LEU A 34 -8.19 0.69 9.56
CA LEU A 34 -9.06 1.05 10.69
C LEU A 34 -8.26 1.71 11.81
N SER A 35 -7.07 1.20 12.09
CA SER A 35 -6.17 1.81 13.07
C SER A 35 -5.72 3.20 12.62
N TYR A 36 -5.43 3.38 11.33
CA TYR A 36 -5.10 4.69 10.76
C TYR A 36 -6.26 5.67 10.92
N ASP A 37 -7.46 5.33 10.47
CA ASP A 37 -8.62 6.23 10.48
C ASP A 37 -9.07 6.57 11.89
N VAL A 38 -9.05 5.61 12.82
CA VAL A 38 -9.35 5.88 14.24
C VAL A 38 -8.32 6.86 14.82
N CYS A 39 -7.03 6.63 14.59
CA CYS A 39 -5.99 7.57 15.04
C CYS A 39 -6.18 8.94 14.40
N ASP A 40 -6.38 8.99 13.10
CA ASP A 40 -6.52 10.23 12.35
C ASP A 40 -7.74 11.05 12.81
N PHE A 41 -8.87 10.37 13.02
CA PHE A 41 -10.09 10.98 13.55
C PHE A 41 -9.91 11.52 14.97
N LEU A 42 -9.32 10.73 15.88
CA LEU A 42 -9.12 11.12 17.29
C LEU A 42 -8.11 12.26 17.44
N PHE A 43 -7.01 12.21 16.69
CA PHE A 43 -5.95 13.21 16.75
C PHE A 43 -6.13 14.35 15.73
N LYS A 44 -7.23 14.33 14.98
CA LYS A 44 -7.56 15.31 13.94
C LYS A 44 -6.44 15.48 12.91
N GLY A 45 -5.70 14.42 12.57
CA GLY A 45 -4.50 14.52 11.72
C GLY A 45 -4.80 15.19 10.37
N THR A 46 -5.71 14.61 9.59
CA THR A 46 -6.19 15.14 8.31
C THR A 46 -6.84 16.50 8.47
N ALA A 47 -7.68 16.69 9.49
CA ALA A 47 -8.34 17.97 9.74
C ALA A 47 -7.35 19.10 10.10
N SER A 48 -6.27 18.79 10.83
CA SER A 48 -5.21 19.74 11.17
C SER A 48 -4.38 20.15 9.95
N CYS A 49 -4.21 19.26 8.98
CA CYS A 49 -3.60 19.61 7.69
C CYS A 49 -4.47 20.59 6.87
N LEU A 50 -5.79 20.59 7.05
CA LEU A 50 -6.74 21.52 6.39
C LEU A 50 -6.89 22.86 7.10
N ALA A 51 -6.40 22.99 8.34
CA ALA A 51 -6.53 24.21 9.13
C ALA A 51 -5.82 25.44 8.51
N LEU A 52 -5.05 25.25 7.43
CA LEU A 52 -4.38 26.30 6.67
C LEU A 52 -5.30 27.04 5.66
N GLY A 53 -6.61 26.81 5.63
CA GLY A 53 -7.50 27.62 4.80
C GLY A 53 -8.94 27.17 4.59
N ILE A 54 -9.51 26.29 5.43
CA ILE A 54 -10.82 25.69 5.19
C ILE A 54 -11.90 26.16 6.19
N THR A 55 -13.11 26.37 5.67
CA THR A 55 -14.31 26.78 6.42
C THR A 55 -14.95 25.62 7.21
N THR A 56 -15.61 25.94 8.33
CA THR A 56 -16.29 25.00 9.26
C THR A 56 -17.15 23.89 8.61
N PRO A 57 -17.87 24.11 7.49
CA PRO A 57 -18.69 23.08 6.85
C PRO A 57 -17.90 21.86 6.34
N HIS A 58 -16.65 22.06 5.91
CA HIS A 58 -15.82 20.96 5.40
C HIS A 58 -15.33 20.05 6.52
N THR A 59 -15.11 20.59 7.73
CA THR A 59 -14.69 19.80 8.90
C THR A 59 -15.78 18.80 9.32
N LEU A 60 -17.06 19.20 9.30
CA LEU A 60 -18.18 18.30 9.62
C LEU A 60 -18.35 17.21 8.57
N ARG A 61 -18.24 17.55 7.28
CA ARG A 61 -18.34 16.58 6.17
C ARG A 61 -17.20 15.56 6.23
N LEU A 62 -15.97 16.02 6.49
CA LEU A 62 -14.82 15.13 6.68
C LEU A 62 -15.04 14.21 7.88
N GLY A 63 -15.46 14.75 9.03
CA GLY A 63 -15.72 13.94 10.22
C GLY A 63 -16.79 12.87 10.00
N ALA A 64 -17.88 13.21 9.31
CA ALA A 64 -18.92 12.23 8.95
C ALA A 64 -18.39 11.15 8.00
N LEU A 65 -17.57 11.54 7.02
CA LEU A 65 -16.93 10.61 6.09
C LEU A 65 -15.96 9.66 6.82
N GLN A 66 -15.13 10.17 7.73
CA GLN A 66 -14.19 9.37 8.51
C GLN A 66 -14.90 8.39 9.45
N LEU A 67 -15.98 8.82 10.12
CA LEU A 67 -16.81 7.92 10.92
C LEU A 67 -17.44 6.80 10.06
N ALA A 68 -17.89 7.15 8.85
CA ALA A 68 -18.43 6.15 7.92
C ALA A 68 -17.33 5.16 7.47
N LEU A 69 -16.12 5.63 7.19
CA LEU A 69 -14.96 4.79 6.88
C LEU A 69 -14.65 3.81 8.01
N ILE A 70 -14.51 4.31 9.24
CA ILE A 70 -14.30 3.50 10.44
C ILE A 70 -15.36 2.40 10.57
N ALA A 71 -16.64 2.76 10.38
CA ALA A 71 -17.74 1.80 10.48
C ALA A 71 -17.67 0.70 9.39
N VAL A 72 -17.39 1.06 8.14
CA VAL A 72 -17.31 0.08 7.05
C VAL A 72 -16.05 -0.77 7.13
N GLU A 73 -14.94 -0.23 7.63
CA GLU A 73 -13.69 -0.98 7.85
C GLU A 73 -13.83 -1.96 9.02
N ALA A 74 -14.51 -1.57 10.10
CA ALA A 74 -14.89 -2.48 11.17
C ALA A 74 -15.82 -3.61 10.66
N GLY A 75 -16.78 -3.27 9.79
CA GLY A 75 -17.63 -4.25 9.10
C GLY A 75 -16.83 -5.19 8.18
N LEU A 76 -15.85 -4.64 7.46
CA LEU A 76 -14.92 -5.40 6.64
C LEU A 76 -14.12 -6.37 7.49
N LEU A 77 -13.63 -5.96 8.66
CA LEU A 77 -12.91 -6.84 9.59
C LEU A 77 -13.80 -7.96 10.13
N TYR A 78 -15.01 -7.61 10.57
CA TYR A 78 -16.02 -8.55 11.08
C TYR A 78 -16.41 -9.61 10.05
N GLY A 79 -16.44 -9.23 8.76
CA GLY A 79 -16.57 -10.15 7.63
C GLY A 79 -17.99 -10.48 7.19
N ARG A 80 -19.01 -10.09 7.96
CA ARG A 80 -20.39 -10.14 7.47
C ARG A 80 -20.58 -9.09 6.37
N ARG A 81 -20.98 -9.51 5.16
CA ARG A 81 -21.12 -8.66 3.97
C ARG A 81 -19.82 -7.93 3.58
N ALA A 82 -18.67 -8.61 3.74
CA ALA A 82 -17.34 -8.04 3.48
C ALA A 82 -17.21 -7.35 2.12
N ARG A 83 -17.83 -7.90 1.06
CA ARG A 83 -17.83 -7.30 -0.28
C ARG A 83 -18.48 -5.92 -0.33
N LEU A 84 -19.65 -5.79 0.31
CA LEU A 84 -20.36 -4.51 0.41
C LEU A 84 -19.53 -3.51 1.22
N CYS A 85 -18.99 -3.94 2.37
CA CYS A 85 -18.14 -3.09 3.19
C CYS A 85 -16.89 -2.62 2.42
N ALA A 86 -16.24 -3.50 1.66
CA ALA A 86 -15.08 -3.13 0.82
C ALA A 86 -15.47 -2.15 -0.30
N PHE A 87 -16.61 -2.34 -0.95
CA PHE A 87 -17.11 -1.40 -1.96
C PHE A 87 -17.44 -0.03 -1.35
N SER A 88 -18.12 0.00 -0.19
CA SER A 88 -18.40 1.24 0.53
C SER A 88 -17.12 1.94 0.97
N ALA A 89 -16.13 1.20 1.46
CA ALA A 89 -14.83 1.74 1.83
C ALA A 89 -14.12 2.37 0.62
N PHE A 90 -14.15 1.71 -0.55
CA PHE A 90 -13.66 2.29 -1.80
C PHE A 90 -14.33 3.63 -2.13
N VAL A 91 -15.67 3.69 -2.13
CA VAL A 91 -16.41 4.91 -2.47
C VAL A 91 -16.09 6.03 -1.48
N LEU A 92 -16.08 5.73 -0.18
CA LEU A 92 -15.81 6.71 0.87
C LEU A 92 -14.36 7.22 0.83
N ARG A 93 -13.37 6.35 0.58
CA ARG A 93 -11.98 6.82 0.46
C ARG A 93 -11.73 7.58 -0.83
N ALA A 94 -12.33 7.16 -1.95
CA ALA A 94 -12.25 7.90 -3.20
C ALA A 94 -12.87 9.30 -3.06
N ALA A 95 -13.99 9.38 -2.33
CA ALA A 95 -14.62 10.63 -1.94
C ALA A 95 -13.69 11.51 -1.09
N GLU A 96 -13.05 10.95 -0.07
CA GLU A 96 -12.06 11.65 0.76
C GLU A 96 -10.90 12.19 -0.09
N ALA A 97 -10.37 11.32 -0.96
CA ALA A 97 -9.23 11.65 -1.81
C ALA A 97 -9.54 12.76 -2.81
N TYR A 98 -10.74 12.73 -3.38
CA TYR A 98 -11.16 13.69 -4.40
C TYR A 98 -11.54 15.05 -3.80
N TRP A 99 -12.30 15.07 -2.69
CA TRP A 99 -12.85 16.31 -2.14
C TRP A 99 -11.99 16.96 -1.05
N PHE A 100 -11.08 16.21 -0.41
CA PHE A 100 -10.33 16.72 0.75
C PHE A 100 -8.81 16.58 0.56
N PHE A 101 -8.29 15.38 0.29
CA PHE A 101 -6.85 15.15 0.23
C PHE A 101 -6.43 14.11 -0.82
N PRO A 102 -5.86 14.54 -1.96
CA PRO A 102 -5.41 13.62 -3.00
C PRO A 102 -4.07 12.97 -2.63
N LEU A 103 -4.07 12.11 -1.62
CA LEU A 103 -2.89 11.35 -1.20
C LEU A 103 -2.79 10.02 -1.96
N ASN A 104 -1.58 9.67 -2.36
CA ASN A 104 -1.31 8.44 -3.13
C ASN A 104 -1.71 7.17 -2.39
N ASP A 105 -1.58 7.15 -1.06
CA ASP A 105 -1.98 6.04 -0.20
C ASP A 105 -3.50 5.89 -0.12
N PHE A 106 -4.27 6.98 -0.21
CA PHE A 106 -5.74 6.93 -0.30
C PHE A 106 -6.21 6.37 -1.65
N TYR A 107 -5.53 6.70 -2.75
CA TYR A 107 -5.79 6.08 -4.05
C TYR A 107 -5.40 4.59 -4.04
N TYR A 108 -4.27 4.23 -3.43
CA TYR A 108 -3.90 2.83 -3.22
C TYR A 108 -4.99 2.09 -2.45
N PHE A 109 -5.43 2.63 -1.30
CA PHE A 109 -6.51 2.05 -0.51
C PHE A 109 -7.75 1.83 -1.34
N SER A 110 -8.17 2.86 -2.09
CA SER A 110 -9.38 2.84 -2.90
C SER A 110 -9.35 1.70 -3.91
N VAL A 111 -8.26 1.56 -4.66
CA VAL A 111 -8.12 0.49 -5.65
C VAL A 111 -8.08 -0.90 -4.98
N VAL A 112 -7.38 -1.05 -3.85
CA VAL A 112 -7.36 -2.32 -3.11
C VAL A 112 -8.76 -2.69 -2.62
N ALA A 113 -9.48 -1.74 -2.00
CA ALA A 113 -10.83 -1.95 -1.50
C ALA A 113 -11.81 -2.29 -2.64
N LEU A 114 -11.66 -1.67 -3.81
CA LEU A 114 -12.43 -2.01 -5.00
C LEU A 114 -12.16 -3.45 -5.45
N ILE A 115 -10.89 -3.88 -5.53
CA ILE A 115 -10.56 -5.26 -5.91
C ILE A 115 -11.10 -6.25 -4.86
N LEU A 116 -10.94 -5.95 -3.57
CA LEU A 116 -11.47 -6.77 -2.46
C LEU A 116 -12.99 -6.89 -2.49
N SER A 117 -13.71 -5.87 -3.00
CA SER A 117 -15.16 -5.94 -3.16
C SER A 117 -15.62 -6.98 -4.20
N GLN A 118 -14.71 -7.41 -5.07
CA GLN A 118 -14.97 -8.42 -6.09
C GLN A 118 -14.56 -9.84 -5.65
N CYS A 119 -13.84 -9.96 -4.53
CA CYS A 119 -13.32 -11.21 -4.00
C CYS A 119 -14.41 -12.02 -3.26
N ARG A 120 -14.30 -13.35 -3.27
CA ARG A 120 -15.09 -14.28 -2.44
C ARG A 120 -14.44 -14.42 -1.05
N LEU A 121 -14.88 -13.57 -0.14
CA LEU A 121 -14.22 -13.40 1.16
C LEU A 121 -14.76 -14.35 2.25
N GLU A 122 -15.72 -15.23 1.95
CA GLU A 122 -16.25 -16.20 2.89
C GLU A 122 -15.21 -17.28 3.30
N PRO A 123 -15.28 -17.84 4.52
CA PRO A 123 -14.43 -18.97 4.92
C PRO A 123 -14.66 -20.20 4.02
N GLY A 124 -13.58 -20.84 3.58
CA GLY A 124 -13.64 -22.09 2.80
C GLY A 124 -14.08 -21.95 1.34
N ALA A 125 -14.48 -20.76 0.89
CA ALA A 125 -14.80 -20.53 -0.52
C ALA A 125 -13.52 -20.45 -1.37
N PRO A 126 -13.48 -21.10 -2.55
CA PRO A 126 -12.44 -20.88 -3.53
C PRO A 126 -12.49 -19.42 -4.03
N GLU A 127 -11.31 -18.83 -4.23
CA GLU A 127 -11.17 -17.45 -4.71
C GLU A 127 -10.77 -17.44 -6.18
N SER A 128 -11.21 -16.42 -6.91
CA SER A 128 -10.76 -16.26 -8.28
C SER A 128 -9.28 -15.83 -8.33
N ALA A 129 -8.47 -16.56 -9.10
CA ALA A 129 -7.03 -16.31 -9.25
C ALA A 129 -6.74 -14.86 -9.67
N TRP A 130 -7.61 -14.31 -10.53
CA TRP A 130 -7.47 -12.96 -11.05
C TRP A 130 -7.42 -11.90 -9.95
N SER A 131 -8.19 -12.04 -8.86
CA SER A 131 -8.24 -11.01 -7.83
C SER A 131 -6.93 -10.90 -7.07
N ARG A 132 -6.32 -12.03 -6.71
CA ARG A 132 -4.97 -12.09 -6.14
C ARG A 132 -3.94 -11.49 -7.10
N ASP A 133 -4.01 -11.91 -8.36
CA ASP A 133 -3.03 -11.53 -9.36
C ASP A 133 -3.12 -10.04 -9.71
N THR A 134 -4.33 -9.48 -9.76
CA THR A 134 -4.56 -8.04 -9.93
C THR A 134 -4.03 -7.24 -8.76
N LEU A 135 -4.20 -7.72 -7.51
CA LEU A 135 -3.58 -7.07 -6.35
C LEU A 135 -2.05 -7.04 -6.46
N LEU A 136 -1.43 -8.16 -6.85
CA LEU A 136 0.03 -8.21 -7.03
C LEU A 136 0.51 -7.36 -8.21
N LEU A 137 -0.24 -7.35 -9.32
CA LEU A 137 0.06 -6.55 -10.50
C LEU A 137 -0.08 -5.06 -10.23
N GLN A 138 -1.12 -4.64 -9.50
CA GLN A 138 -1.28 -3.28 -9.02
C GLN A 138 -0.05 -2.86 -8.21
N MET A 139 0.43 -3.72 -7.31
CA MET A 139 1.61 -3.43 -6.51
C MET A 139 2.87 -3.33 -7.37
N ALA A 140 3.05 -4.24 -8.32
CA ALA A 140 4.17 -4.19 -9.26
C ALA A 140 4.16 -2.90 -10.08
N TRP A 141 2.98 -2.48 -10.53
CA TRP A 141 2.78 -1.22 -11.24
C TRP A 141 3.15 -0.02 -10.37
N ILE A 142 2.70 0.03 -9.11
CA ILE A 142 3.05 1.11 -8.18
C ILE A 142 4.57 1.20 -8.02
N TYR A 143 5.27 0.08 -7.79
CA TYR A 143 6.73 0.08 -7.67
C TYR A 143 7.41 0.54 -8.97
N PHE A 144 6.96 0.04 -10.12
CA PHE A 144 7.52 0.43 -11.41
C PHE A 144 7.34 1.92 -11.70
N SER A 145 6.11 2.44 -11.56
CA SER A 145 5.81 3.84 -11.80
C SER A 145 6.54 4.76 -10.82
N THR A 146 6.63 4.36 -9.55
CA THR A 146 7.37 5.13 -8.53
C THR A 146 8.86 5.16 -8.84
N ALA A 147 9.46 4.02 -9.22
CA ALA A 147 10.85 3.95 -9.63
C ALA A 147 11.12 4.84 -10.84
N LEU A 148 10.25 4.79 -11.86
CA LEU A 148 10.34 5.61 -13.06
C LEU A 148 10.33 7.11 -12.73
N LEU A 149 9.38 7.57 -11.90
CA LEU A 149 9.32 8.97 -11.46
C LEU A 149 10.59 9.40 -10.70
N LYS A 150 11.16 8.48 -9.92
CA LYS A 150 12.38 8.68 -9.15
C LYS A 150 13.66 8.61 -9.97
N THR A 151 13.61 8.26 -11.26
CA THR A 151 14.77 8.36 -12.16
C THR A 151 15.13 9.79 -12.56
N SER A 152 14.31 10.78 -12.18
CA SER A 152 14.62 12.19 -12.41
C SER A 152 15.92 12.61 -11.74
N ARG A 153 16.68 13.50 -12.39
CA ARG A 153 17.95 14.02 -11.85
C ARG A 153 17.78 14.64 -10.46
N VAL A 154 16.64 15.29 -10.22
CA VAL A 154 16.33 15.94 -8.95
C VAL A 154 16.25 14.90 -7.82
N TRP A 155 15.56 13.78 -8.04
CA TRP A 155 15.51 12.71 -7.04
C TRP A 155 16.86 12.02 -6.86
N LEU A 156 17.51 11.63 -7.96
CA LEU A 156 18.79 10.90 -7.93
C LEU A 156 19.94 11.72 -7.34
N SER A 157 19.85 13.05 -7.31
CA SER A 157 20.80 13.90 -6.59
C SER A 157 20.83 13.64 -5.08
N GLY A 158 19.82 12.97 -4.52
CA GLY A 158 19.66 12.77 -3.10
C GLY A 158 19.19 14.02 -2.33
N GLY A 159 19.02 15.17 -2.99
CA GLY A 159 18.69 16.43 -2.33
C GLY A 159 17.41 16.37 -1.48
N HIS A 160 16.35 15.73 -1.99
CA HIS A 160 15.11 15.55 -1.24
C HIS A 160 15.30 14.70 0.03
N LEU A 161 16.06 13.61 -0.05
CA LEU A 161 16.36 12.77 1.10
C LEU A 161 17.24 13.52 2.09
N PHE A 162 18.27 14.21 1.62
CA PHE A 162 19.19 14.99 2.44
C PHE A 162 18.44 16.04 3.28
N VAL A 163 17.59 16.85 2.64
CA VAL A 163 16.78 17.86 3.33
C VAL A 163 15.84 17.20 4.35
N ARG A 164 15.22 16.07 4.00
CA ARG A 164 14.32 15.35 4.90
C ARG A 164 15.05 14.79 6.13
N HIS A 165 16.19 14.15 5.95
CA HIS A 165 16.99 13.63 7.06
C HIS A 165 17.51 14.77 7.95
N ALA A 166 17.96 15.87 7.35
CA ALA A 166 18.37 17.06 8.09
C ALA A 166 17.21 17.63 8.94
N TYR A 167 16.00 17.73 8.38
CA TYR A 167 14.81 18.13 9.12
C TYR A 167 14.51 17.19 10.29
N LEU A 168 14.54 15.87 10.07
CA LEU A 168 14.26 14.87 11.11
C LEU A 168 15.31 14.90 12.23
N LEU A 169 16.59 15.08 11.89
CA LEU A 169 17.66 15.24 12.87
C LEU A 169 17.52 16.53 13.68
N ALA A 170 17.38 17.66 13.00
CA ALA A 170 17.39 18.98 13.64
C ALA A 170 16.10 19.29 14.41
N SER A 171 14.94 18.93 13.85
CA SER A 171 13.64 19.34 14.39
C SER A 171 12.99 18.28 15.27
N ARG A 172 13.32 17.00 15.06
CA ARG A 172 12.65 15.87 15.71
C ARG A 172 13.58 14.98 16.53
N GLY A 173 14.89 15.28 16.55
CA GLY A 173 15.87 14.47 17.28
C GLY A 173 15.85 13.00 16.88
N TRP A 174 15.56 12.72 15.60
CA TRP A 174 15.25 11.37 15.16
C TRP A 174 16.42 10.39 15.43
N PRO A 175 16.16 9.22 16.04
CA PRO A 175 17.20 8.36 16.60
C PRO A 175 17.85 7.47 15.53
N TYR A 176 18.51 8.07 14.54
CA TYR A 176 19.28 7.31 13.56
C TYR A 176 20.46 6.60 14.22
N PRO A 177 20.69 5.30 13.94
CA PRO A 177 21.92 4.62 14.34
C PRO A 177 23.15 5.39 13.86
N ALA A 178 24.19 5.49 14.69
CA ALA A 178 25.40 6.25 14.39
C ALA A 178 25.97 6.05 12.97
N PRO A 179 26.16 4.81 12.45
CA PRO A 179 26.67 4.62 11.09
C PRO A 179 25.72 5.14 10.01
N TYR A 180 24.41 4.98 10.21
CA TYR A 180 23.40 5.49 9.27
C TYR A 180 23.31 7.00 9.31
N ARG A 181 23.42 7.60 10.51
CA ARG A 181 23.48 9.06 10.68
C ARG A 181 24.63 9.68 9.88
N ALA A 182 25.82 9.08 9.92
CA ALA A 182 26.97 9.56 9.14
C ALA A 182 26.67 9.53 7.63
N LEU A 183 26.05 8.45 7.14
CA LEU A 183 25.67 8.31 5.74
C LEU A 183 24.66 9.40 5.30
N VAL A 184 23.56 9.56 6.03
CA VAL A 184 22.48 10.50 5.66
C VAL A 184 22.81 11.96 5.91
N SER A 185 23.91 12.24 6.62
CA SER A 185 24.41 13.62 6.85
C SER A 185 25.21 14.18 5.67
N THR A 186 25.37 13.43 4.59
CA THR A 186 26.08 13.88 3.38
C THR A 186 25.18 13.78 2.16
N LEU A 187 25.34 14.71 1.19
CA LEU A 187 24.57 14.65 -0.05
C LEU A 187 24.89 13.38 -0.86
N THR A 188 26.17 13.00 -0.92
CA THR A 188 26.63 11.79 -1.62
C THR A 188 25.99 10.53 -1.05
N GLY A 189 25.93 10.37 0.28
CA GLY A 189 25.27 9.23 0.90
C GLY A 189 23.78 9.16 0.54
N ASN A 190 23.10 10.31 0.49
CA ASN A 190 21.71 10.39 0.07
C ASN A 190 21.50 10.08 -1.42
N ALA A 191 22.42 10.47 -2.30
CA ALA A 191 22.36 10.13 -3.72
C ALA A 191 22.50 8.61 -3.93
N ILE A 192 23.38 7.96 -3.16
CA ILE A 192 23.52 6.49 -3.15
C ILE A 192 22.22 5.84 -2.68
N LEU A 193 21.65 6.30 -1.56
CA LEU A 193 20.38 5.78 -1.03
C LEU A 193 19.22 5.98 -2.02
N ALA A 194 19.15 7.14 -2.68
CA ALA A 194 18.14 7.41 -3.70
C ALA A 194 18.26 6.43 -4.88
N SER A 195 19.49 6.18 -5.35
CA SER A 195 19.77 5.25 -6.43
C SER A 195 19.45 3.80 -6.07
N LEU A 196 19.84 3.37 -4.86
CA LEU A 196 19.49 2.05 -4.33
C LEU A 196 17.98 1.87 -4.16
N GLY A 197 17.28 2.93 -3.74
CA GLY A 197 15.82 2.94 -3.67
C GLY A 197 15.18 2.71 -5.04
N VAL A 198 15.62 3.43 -6.07
CA VAL A 198 15.14 3.25 -7.45
C VAL A 198 15.41 1.83 -7.95
N LEU A 199 16.64 1.33 -7.78
CA LEU A 199 17.01 -0.04 -8.18
C LEU A 199 16.15 -1.07 -7.44
N GLY A 200 15.96 -0.90 -6.13
CA GLY A 200 15.13 -1.77 -5.31
C GLY A 200 13.67 -1.78 -5.76
N GLU A 201 13.08 -0.62 -6.11
CA GLU A 201 11.70 -0.55 -6.60
C GLU A 201 11.54 -1.21 -7.98
N PHE A 202 12.47 -1.00 -8.94
CA PHE A 202 12.46 -1.74 -10.21
C PHE A 202 12.61 -3.25 -9.99
N THR A 203 13.53 -3.67 -9.12
CA THR A 203 13.74 -5.08 -8.79
C THR A 203 12.48 -5.68 -8.17
N MET A 204 11.81 -4.94 -7.28
CA MET A 204 10.58 -5.38 -6.65
C MET A 204 9.43 -5.53 -7.67
N ALA A 205 9.28 -4.57 -8.59
CA ALA A 205 8.30 -4.69 -9.68
C ALA A 205 8.56 -5.94 -10.53
N ALA A 206 9.81 -6.18 -10.91
CA ALA A 206 10.19 -7.37 -11.68
C ALA A 206 9.91 -8.68 -10.90
N LEU A 207 10.28 -8.74 -9.62
CA LEU A 207 10.02 -9.90 -8.76
C LEU A 207 8.52 -10.20 -8.63
N LEU A 208 7.67 -9.17 -8.54
CA LEU A 208 6.22 -9.37 -8.46
C LEU A 208 5.63 -9.86 -9.78
N VAL A 209 6.02 -9.28 -10.91
CA VAL A 209 5.55 -9.69 -12.25
C VAL A 209 6.01 -11.09 -12.61
N LEU A 210 7.30 -11.38 -12.38
CA LEU A 210 7.93 -12.66 -12.73
C LEU A 210 7.70 -13.76 -11.68
N ARG A 211 6.96 -13.47 -10.61
CA ARG A 211 6.74 -14.41 -9.48
C ARG A 211 8.07 -14.94 -8.93
N GLY A 212 9.01 -14.03 -8.72
CA GLY A 212 10.33 -14.33 -8.19
C GLY A 212 10.31 -14.97 -6.80
N PRO A 213 11.46 -15.44 -6.31
CA PRO A 213 11.54 -16.21 -5.07
C PRO A 213 10.93 -15.46 -3.88
N ARG A 214 9.90 -16.05 -3.24
CA ARG A 214 9.13 -15.42 -2.16
C ARG A 214 10.00 -14.77 -1.08
N ARG A 215 11.07 -15.45 -0.65
CA ARG A 215 11.98 -14.93 0.39
C ARG A 215 12.66 -13.63 -0.04
N ALA A 216 13.12 -13.55 -1.28
CA ALA A 216 13.76 -12.35 -1.82
C ALA A 216 12.74 -11.22 -1.98
N THR A 217 11.55 -11.52 -2.52
CA THR A 217 10.45 -10.55 -2.69
C THR A 217 10.02 -9.95 -1.36
N VAL A 218 9.83 -10.78 -0.33
CA VAL A 218 9.45 -10.32 1.02
C VAL A 218 10.59 -9.51 1.66
N ALA A 219 11.83 -10.00 1.61
CA ALA A 219 12.96 -9.31 2.21
C ALA A 219 13.17 -7.91 1.60
N LEU A 220 13.08 -7.81 0.26
CA LEU A 220 13.20 -6.53 -0.44
C LEU A 220 12.04 -5.58 -0.11
N CYS A 221 10.80 -6.07 -0.09
CA CYS A 221 9.63 -5.29 0.30
C CYS A 221 9.77 -4.71 1.72
N VAL A 222 10.16 -5.55 2.69
CA VAL A 222 10.39 -5.13 4.08
C VAL A 222 11.54 -4.12 4.15
N ALA A 223 12.62 -4.31 3.40
CA ALA A 223 13.74 -3.37 3.38
C ALA A 223 13.33 -1.99 2.84
N LEU A 224 12.61 -1.95 1.71
CA LEU A 224 12.13 -0.71 1.10
C LEU A 224 11.17 0.05 2.03
N HIS A 225 10.20 -0.63 2.63
CA HIS A 225 9.22 0.00 3.50
C HIS A 225 9.75 0.29 4.91
N GLY A 226 10.68 -0.53 5.41
CA GLY A 226 11.43 -0.21 6.63
C GLY A 226 12.25 1.06 6.45
N PHE A 227 12.95 1.19 5.31
CA PHE A 227 13.66 2.41 4.96
C PHE A 227 12.70 3.61 4.84
N ALA A 228 11.56 3.46 4.15
CA ALA A 228 10.58 4.54 4.00
C ALA A 228 9.94 4.94 5.34
N ALA A 229 9.66 4.00 6.24
CA ALA A 229 9.15 4.28 7.58
C ALA A 229 10.16 5.10 8.39
N LEU A 230 11.44 4.69 8.38
CA LEU A 230 12.52 5.38 9.08
C LEU A 230 12.83 6.77 8.51
N THR A 231 12.63 6.97 7.21
CA THR A 231 13.07 8.17 6.48
C THR A 231 11.95 9.17 6.24
N LEU A 232 10.76 8.67 5.95
CA LEU A 232 9.62 9.46 5.47
C LEU A 232 8.46 9.47 6.46
N ASN A 233 8.48 8.65 7.52
CA ASN A 233 7.39 8.46 8.48
C ASN A 233 6.11 7.91 7.84
N VAL A 234 6.24 7.07 6.81
CA VAL A 234 5.13 6.47 6.06
C VAL A 234 4.89 5.04 6.56
N TRP A 235 4.22 4.91 7.71
CA TRP A 235 4.06 3.61 8.39
C TRP A 235 2.91 2.77 7.85
N PHE A 236 1.69 3.33 7.77
CA PHE A 236 0.48 2.56 7.45
C PHE A 236 0.48 2.03 6.02
N PHE A 237 0.81 2.89 5.04
CA PHE A 237 1.00 2.46 3.65
C PHE A 237 2.06 1.34 3.56
N GLY A 238 3.23 1.53 4.16
CA GLY A 238 4.28 0.51 4.14
C GLY A 238 3.86 -0.82 4.78
N ALA A 239 3.17 -0.78 5.92
CA ALA A 239 2.65 -1.96 6.59
C ALA A 239 1.63 -2.72 5.72
N SER A 240 0.73 -1.98 5.05
CA SER A 240 -0.28 -2.59 4.17
C SER A 240 0.33 -3.24 2.93
N VAL A 241 1.35 -2.62 2.32
CA VAL A 241 2.11 -3.17 1.19
C VAL A 241 2.86 -4.43 1.59
N VAL A 242 3.54 -4.41 2.75
CA VAL A 242 4.24 -5.59 3.28
C VAL A 242 3.24 -6.73 3.54
N ALA A 243 2.09 -6.45 4.15
CA ALA A 243 1.05 -7.44 4.36
C ALA A 243 0.56 -8.04 3.03
N GLN A 244 0.33 -7.20 2.01
CA GLN A 244 -0.07 -7.62 0.67
C GLN A 244 0.95 -8.59 0.07
N VAL A 245 2.23 -8.22 0.05
CA VAL A 245 3.28 -9.06 -0.53
C VAL A 245 3.42 -10.37 0.25
N VAL A 246 3.51 -10.32 1.57
CA VAL A 246 3.74 -11.52 2.40
C VAL A 246 2.62 -12.55 2.28
N LEU A 247 1.37 -12.07 2.24
CA LEU A 247 0.17 -12.90 2.27
C LEU A 247 -0.28 -13.36 0.88
N LEU A 248 0.03 -12.61 -0.17
CA LEU A 248 -0.37 -12.94 -1.55
C LEU A 248 0.74 -13.61 -2.36
N SER A 249 2.02 -13.49 -1.98
CA SER A 249 3.13 -14.21 -2.62
C SER A 249 3.37 -15.62 -2.05
N ALA A 250 2.44 -16.17 -1.26
CA ALA A 250 2.53 -17.57 -0.85
C ALA A 250 2.36 -18.48 -2.09
N PRO A 251 3.17 -19.55 -2.23
CA PRO A 251 2.92 -20.54 -3.27
C PRO A 251 1.51 -21.10 -3.08
N ASP A 252 0.78 -21.28 -4.18
CA ASP A 252 -0.43 -22.08 -4.19
C ASP A 252 -0.07 -23.41 -3.54
N ALA A 253 -0.78 -23.80 -2.48
CA ALA A 253 -0.64 -25.17 -1.97
C ALA A 253 -0.82 -26.08 -3.18
N PRO A 254 0.07 -27.06 -3.41
CA PRO A 254 -0.12 -27.96 -4.52
C PRO A 254 -1.51 -28.56 -4.35
N ASN A 255 -2.39 -28.30 -5.31
CA ASN A 255 -3.65 -29.02 -5.40
C ASN A 255 -3.25 -30.49 -5.50
N THR A 256 -3.29 -31.20 -4.38
CA THR A 256 -3.16 -32.65 -4.37
C THR A 256 -4.30 -33.16 -5.22
N PRO A 257 -4.02 -33.82 -6.37
CA PRO A 257 -5.05 -34.47 -7.16
C PRO A 257 -5.78 -35.54 -6.33
#